data_AF-A0A829WFL6-F1
#
_entry.id   AF-A0A829WFL6-F1
#
_cell.length_a   1.000
_cell.length_b   1.000
_cell.length_c   1.000
_cell.angle_alpha   90.00
_cell.angle_beta   90.00
_cell.angle_gamma   90.00
#
_symmetry.space_group_name_H-M   'P 1'
#
loop_
_entity.id
_entity.type
_entity.pdbx_description
1 polymer ?
#
loop_
_entity_poly.entity_id
_entity_poly.type
_entity_poly.pdbx_seq_one_letter_code
_entity_poly.pdbx_strand_id
1 'polypeptide(L)'
;MLPILLGDKMGTAIYCYIVNQFYLDYPHLKNILDEFDESKHNVRTHLCLNLKYNNCNVLVPLRKKLGEPVRVFGRIGFSVPSQSKPNAGLDYRYTMIINNPKYFRYDIPRITNKQQLIINENYNIIQKQVIEYIDSYVKVANKDRVDKTARFRVSSLINFNSELNVRLKTP
;
A
#
# COMPACT_ATOMS: atom_id res chain seq x y z
N MET A 1 9.16 34.45 27.75
CA MET A 1 9.78 33.30 27.03
C MET A 1 8.68 32.30 26.73
N LEU A 2 8.20 32.23 25.49
CA LEU A 2 7.30 31.17 25.04
C LEU A 2 8.17 29.98 24.59
N PRO A 3 7.87 28.74 25.01
CA PRO A 3 8.45 27.58 24.35
C PRO A 3 7.76 27.42 22.98
N ILE A 4 8.54 27.63 21.93
CA ILE A 4 8.17 27.22 20.57
C ILE A 4 8.09 25.69 20.63
N LEU A 5 6.87 25.16 20.53
CA LEU A 5 6.62 23.76 20.22
C LEU A 5 7.26 23.50 18.85
N LEU A 6 8.47 22.96 18.86
CA LEU A 6 9.07 22.29 17.72
C LEU A 6 8.09 21.19 17.30
N GLY A 7 7.26 21.50 16.30
CA GLY A 7 6.33 20.54 15.73
C GLY A 7 7.07 19.26 15.40
N ASP A 8 6.50 18.13 15.83
CA ASP A 8 6.96 16.80 15.45
C ASP A 8 7.35 16.83 13.97
N LYS A 9 8.61 16.47 13.66
CA LYS A 9 9.08 16.38 12.28
C LYS A 9 8.06 15.58 11.48
N MET A 10 7.39 16.24 10.54
CA MET A 10 6.45 15.59 9.62
C MET A 10 7.15 14.37 9.03
N GLY A 11 6.53 13.18 9.18
CA GLY A 11 7.09 11.97 8.60
C GLY A 11 7.35 12.18 7.11
N THR A 12 8.57 11.92 6.66
CA THR A 12 8.93 12.11 5.26
C THR A 12 8.47 10.90 4.47
N ALA A 13 7.75 11.11 3.37
CA ALA A 13 7.31 10.02 2.52
C ALA A 13 8.52 9.34 1.88
N ILE A 14 8.63 8.02 2.07
CA ILE A 14 9.67 7.20 1.47
C ILE A 14 9.03 6.44 0.30
N TYR A 15 9.64 6.55 -0.88
CA TYR A 15 9.16 5.90 -2.09
C TYR A 15 10.06 4.74 -2.47
N CYS A 16 9.47 3.63 -2.92
CA CYS A 16 10.21 2.49 -3.41
C CYS A 16 9.53 1.88 -4.63
N TYR A 17 10.24 0.96 -5.28
CA TYR A 17 9.74 0.17 -6.38
C TYR A 17 9.96 -1.30 -6.09
N ILE A 18 8.92 -2.10 -6.29
CA ILE A 18 9.02 -3.57 -6.20
C ILE A 18 9.68 -4.08 -7.48
N VAL A 19 10.74 -4.87 -7.33
CA VAL A 19 11.49 -5.41 -8.47
C VAL A 19 10.83 -6.67 -9.01
N ASN A 20 11.02 -6.95 -10.30
CA ASN A 20 10.39 -8.08 -10.99
C ASN A 20 10.67 -9.44 -10.31
N GLN A 21 11.85 -9.60 -9.71
CA GLN A 21 12.23 -10.82 -9.02
C GLN A 21 11.24 -11.24 -7.93
N PHE A 22 10.54 -10.30 -7.28
CA PHE A 22 9.50 -10.64 -6.30
C PHE A 22 8.38 -11.45 -6.94
N TYR A 23 7.89 -11.03 -8.10
CA TYR A 23 6.81 -11.73 -8.78
C TYR A 23 7.26 -13.07 -9.37
N LEU A 24 8.53 -13.16 -9.81
CA LEU A 24 9.13 -14.42 -10.28
C LEU A 24 9.31 -15.43 -9.13
N ASP A 25 9.75 -14.98 -7.96
CA ASP A 25 9.96 -15.84 -6.78
C ASP A 25 8.63 -16.27 -6.13
N TYR A 26 7.55 -15.49 -6.29
CA TYR A 26 6.23 -15.78 -5.71
C TYR A 26 5.11 -15.79 -6.79
N PRO A 27 5.11 -16.77 -7.72
CA PRO A 27 4.11 -16.82 -8.80
C PRO A 27 2.69 -17.19 -8.35
N HIS A 28 2.52 -17.57 -7.08
CA HIS A 28 1.24 -17.98 -6.50
C HIS A 28 0.47 -16.83 -5.82
N LEU A 29 1.03 -15.62 -5.81
CA LEU A 29 0.38 -14.46 -5.22
C LEU A 29 -0.96 -14.18 -5.91
N LYS A 30 -2.00 -13.95 -5.12
CA LYS A 30 -3.34 -13.65 -5.60
C LYS A 30 -3.65 -12.17 -5.43
N ASN A 31 -4.56 -11.64 -6.26
CA ASN A 31 -5.06 -10.27 -6.13
C ASN A 31 -3.95 -9.21 -6.14
N ILE A 32 -2.83 -9.45 -6.83
CA ILE A 32 -1.77 -8.46 -6.99
C ILE A 32 -2.09 -7.52 -8.16
N LEU A 33 -1.40 -6.39 -8.23
CA LEU A 33 -1.52 -5.50 -9.39
C LEU A 33 -0.90 -6.19 -10.62
N ASP A 34 -1.55 -6.01 -11.77
CA ASP A 34 -1.06 -6.43 -13.10
C ASP A 34 -0.72 -7.94 -13.24
N GLU A 35 -1.37 -8.82 -12.45
CA GLU A 35 -1.19 -10.29 -12.33
C GLU A 35 -0.99 -11.09 -13.64
N PHE A 36 -1.40 -10.56 -14.81
CA PHE A 36 -1.34 -11.24 -16.11
C PHE A 36 -0.65 -10.43 -17.21
N ASP A 37 0.18 -9.44 -16.87
CA ASP A 37 0.87 -8.60 -17.85
C ASP A 37 2.37 -8.47 -17.58
N GLU A 38 3.12 -9.52 -17.98
CA GLU A 38 4.59 -9.56 -17.89
C GLU A 38 5.26 -8.36 -18.58
N SER A 39 4.64 -7.80 -19.63
CA SER A 39 5.15 -6.61 -20.33
C SER A 39 5.10 -5.34 -19.47
N LYS A 40 4.15 -5.27 -18.52
CA LYS A 40 4.06 -4.18 -17.54
C LYS A 40 4.97 -4.37 -16.34
N HIS A 41 5.33 -5.61 -15.99
CA HIS A 41 6.31 -5.89 -14.94
C HIS A 41 7.72 -5.37 -15.29
N ASN A 42 8.05 -5.34 -16.58
CA ASN A 42 9.34 -4.82 -17.08
C ASN A 42 9.36 -3.30 -17.36
N VAL A 43 8.21 -2.62 -17.49
CA VAL A 43 8.17 -1.20 -17.94
C VAL A 43 7.47 -0.25 -16.95
N ARG A 44 6.64 -0.74 -16.01
CA ARG A 44 5.98 0.09 -14.98
C ARG A 44 6.09 -0.55 -13.60
N THR A 45 7.30 -0.44 -13.09
CA THR A 45 7.70 -0.71 -11.71
C THR A 45 6.72 -0.02 -10.75
N HIS A 46 6.12 -0.81 -9.85
CA HIS A 46 5.06 -0.37 -8.94
C HIS A 46 5.64 0.62 -7.94
N LEU A 47 5.53 1.91 -8.24
CA LEU A 47 5.89 2.95 -7.28
C LEU A 47 4.99 2.79 -6.06
N CYS A 48 5.61 2.57 -4.91
CA CYS A 48 4.95 2.39 -3.64
C CYS A 48 5.39 3.49 -2.66
N LEU A 49 4.45 3.92 -1.82
CA LEU A 49 4.79 4.55 -0.55
C LEU A 49 5.21 3.44 0.42
N ASN A 50 6.42 3.53 0.96
CA ASN A 50 6.93 2.62 1.99
C ASN A 50 6.64 3.19 3.37
N LEU A 51 5.88 2.43 4.16
CA LEU A 51 5.53 2.72 5.55
C LEU A 51 6.05 1.61 6.47
N LYS A 52 6.18 1.92 7.76
CA LYS A 52 6.49 0.92 8.80
C LYS A 52 5.24 0.54 9.59
N TYR A 53 5.06 -0.76 9.79
CA TYR A 53 4.03 -1.34 10.67
C TYR A 53 4.57 -2.63 11.29
N ASN A 54 4.59 -2.74 12.63
CA ASN A 54 5.07 -3.92 13.36
C ASN A 54 6.39 -4.49 12.81
N ASN A 55 7.39 -3.62 12.63
CA ASN A 55 8.72 -3.93 12.04
C ASN A 55 8.71 -4.44 10.59
N CYS A 56 7.55 -4.49 9.93
CA CYS A 56 7.44 -4.84 8.52
C CYS A 56 7.50 -3.59 7.63
N ASN A 57 7.97 -3.76 6.39
CA ASN A 57 7.73 -2.76 5.35
C ASN A 57 6.35 -2.97 4.74
N VAL A 58 5.59 -1.89 4.67
CA VAL A 58 4.26 -1.83 4.07
C VAL A 58 4.35 -1.00 2.80
N LEU A 59 4.23 -1.65 1.65
CA LEU A 59 4.39 -1.05 0.34
C LEU A 59 3.01 -0.79 -0.26
N VAL A 60 2.58 0.47 -0.23
CA VAL A 60 1.26 0.89 -0.72
C VAL A 60 1.40 1.43 -2.14
N PRO A 61 0.87 0.76 -3.17
CA PRO A 61 1.09 1.16 -4.55
C PRO A 61 0.33 2.43 -4.92
N LEU A 62 0.99 3.30 -5.67
CA LEU A 62 0.36 4.44 -6.33
C LEU A 62 -0.15 4.02 -7.71
N ARG A 63 -1.46 4.10 -7.91
CA ARG A 63 -2.10 3.77 -9.18
C ARG A 63 -2.43 5.02 -9.98
N LYS A 64 -2.43 4.87 -11.31
CA LYS A 64 -2.93 5.91 -12.23
C LYS A 64 -4.43 6.15 -12.11
N LYS A 65 -5.19 5.13 -11.69
CA LYS A 65 -6.64 5.16 -11.52
C LYS A 65 -7.02 4.37 -10.26
N LEU A 66 -7.30 5.07 -9.17
CA LEU A 66 -7.81 4.52 -7.91
C LEU A 66 -9.34 4.28 -7.97
N GLY A 67 -10.05 5.21 -8.61
CA GLY A 67 -11.50 5.37 -8.44
C GLY A 67 -11.83 6.01 -7.09
N GLU A 68 -13.07 5.85 -6.62
CA GLU A 68 -13.50 6.42 -5.34
C GLU A 68 -12.74 5.79 -4.15
N PRO A 69 -11.99 6.59 -3.36
CA PRO A 69 -11.17 6.12 -2.24
C PRO A 69 -12.02 5.69 -1.04
N VAL A 70 -13.24 6.21 -0.91
CA VAL A 70 -14.21 5.85 0.11
C VAL A 70 -15.43 5.27 -0.58
N ARG A 71 -15.83 4.06 -0.17
CA ARG A 71 -16.97 3.34 -0.74
C ARG A 71 -17.97 3.02 0.35
N VAL A 72 -19.12 2.47 -0.04
CA VAL A 72 -20.18 2.03 0.88
C VAL A 72 -19.68 1.05 1.95
N PHE A 73 -18.65 0.28 1.65
CA PHE A 73 -18.03 -0.70 2.55
C PHE A 73 -16.74 -0.19 3.22
N GLY A 74 -16.46 1.11 3.13
CA GLY A 74 -15.34 1.76 3.80
C GLY A 74 -14.25 2.28 2.86
N ARG A 75 -13.17 2.77 3.48
CA ARG A 75 -12.02 3.38 2.79
C ARG A 75 -11.10 2.31 2.21
N ILE A 76 -10.70 2.51 0.96
CA ILE A 76 -9.81 1.61 0.20
C ILE A 76 -8.57 2.33 -0.36
N GLY A 77 -8.42 3.62 -0.14
CA GLY A 77 -7.27 4.36 -0.64
C GLY A 77 -7.29 5.85 -0.27
N PHE A 78 -6.37 6.57 -0.91
CA PHE A 78 -6.21 8.01 -0.78
C PHE A 78 -5.94 8.64 -2.15
N SER A 79 -6.71 9.66 -2.51
CA SER A 79 -6.58 10.34 -3.81
C SER A 79 -5.31 11.19 -3.85
N VAL A 80 -4.53 11.01 -4.91
CA VAL A 80 -3.28 11.76 -5.18
C VAL A 80 -3.28 12.23 -6.64
N PRO A 81 -4.19 13.15 -7.01
CA PRO A 81 -4.37 13.58 -8.40
C PRO A 81 -3.19 14.40 -8.92
N SER A 82 -3.01 14.37 -10.24
CA SER A 82 -2.19 15.31 -11.00
C SER A 82 -2.92 15.72 -12.27
N GLN A 83 -2.43 16.74 -12.98
CA GLN A 83 -3.04 17.19 -14.22
C GLN A 83 -3.16 16.06 -15.27
N SER A 84 -2.12 15.24 -15.42
CA SER A 84 -2.12 14.11 -16.37
C SER A 84 -2.77 12.84 -15.82
N LYS A 85 -2.98 12.75 -14.49
CA LYS A 85 -3.58 11.60 -13.82
C LYS A 85 -4.57 12.10 -12.75
N PRO A 86 -5.75 12.61 -13.15
CA PRO A 86 -6.71 13.20 -12.22
C PRO A 86 -7.32 12.19 -11.26
N ASN A 87 -7.28 10.89 -11.60
CA ASN A 87 -7.83 9.81 -10.78
C ASN A 87 -6.76 8.97 -10.08
N ALA A 88 -5.51 9.46 -10.00
CA ALA A 88 -4.43 8.74 -9.34
C ALA A 88 -4.63 8.70 -7.82
N GLY A 89 -4.09 7.66 -7.19
CA GLY A 89 -4.17 7.52 -5.75
C GLY A 89 -3.48 6.27 -5.22
N LEU A 90 -3.21 6.28 -3.91
CA LEU A 90 -2.68 5.15 -3.16
C LEU A 90 -3.81 4.14 -2.95
N ASP A 91 -3.60 2.89 -3.37
CA ASP A 91 -4.61 1.84 -3.31
C ASP A 91 -4.30 0.83 -2.21
N TYR A 92 -5.00 0.94 -1.09
CA TYR A 92 -4.73 0.12 0.10
C TYR A 92 -5.04 -1.35 -0.13
N ARG A 93 -5.90 -1.67 -1.09
CA ARG A 93 -6.25 -3.05 -1.42
C ARG A 93 -5.07 -3.83 -1.96
N TYR A 94 -4.16 -3.16 -2.64
CA TYR A 94 -2.98 -3.78 -3.24
C TYR A 94 -1.70 -3.58 -2.42
N THR A 95 -1.87 -3.31 -1.12
CA THR A 95 -0.74 -3.19 -0.20
C THR A 95 0.01 -4.51 -0.09
N MET A 96 1.33 -4.45 -0.13
CA MET A 96 2.22 -5.61 0.00
C MET A 96 3.09 -5.50 1.24
N ILE A 97 3.38 -6.64 1.88
CA ILE A 97 4.28 -6.73 3.04
C ILE A 97 5.58 -7.39 2.59
N ILE A 98 6.65 -6.61 2.40
CA ILE A 98 7.90 -7.09 1.79
C ILE A 98 9.09 -6.71 2.65
N ASN A 99 9.60 -7.66 3.43
CA ASN A 99 10.66 -7.38 4.40
C ASN A 99 12.07 -7.60 3.83
N ASN A 100 12.22 -8.48 2.83
CA ASN A 100 13.52 -8.74 2.23
C ASN A 100 13.91 -7.59 1.28
N PRO A 101 15.00 -6.86 1.55
CA PRO A 101 15.42 -5.71 0.75
C PRO A 101 15.79 -6.08 -0.69
N LYS A 102 16.06 -7.35 -1.02
CA LYS A 102 16.32 -7.75 -2.42
C LYS A 102 15.12 -7.53 -3.35
N TYR A 103 13.92 -7.39 -2.80
CA TYR A 103 12.66 -7.30 -3.56
C TYR A 103 12.18 -5.87 -3.81
N PHE A 104 12.86 -4.85 -3.30
CA PHE A 104 12.51 -3.47 -3.60
C PHE A 104 13.76 -2.59 -3.66
N ARG A 105 13.64 -1.48 -4.38
CA ARG A 105 14.71 -0.49 -4.52
C ARG A 105 14.19 0.92 -4.28
N TYR A 106 15.10 1.79 -3.85
CA TYR A 106 14.84 3.21 -3.66
C TYR A 106 15.43 3.98 -4.84
N ASP A 107 14.56 4.52 -5.71
CA ASP A 107 14.96 5.40 -6.80
C ASP A 107 14.20 6.73 -6.71
N ILE A 108 14.55 7.67 -7.58
CA ILE A 108 13.79 8.90 -7.77
C ILE A 108 12.33 8.54 -8.14
N PRO A 109 11.33 9.04 -7.40
CA PRO A 109 9.93 8.69 -7.64
C PRO A 109 9.46 9.31 -8.96
N ARG A 110 8.97 8.48 -9.89
CA ARG A 110 8.50 8.87 -11.23
C ARG A 110 7.08 9.43 -11.18
N ILE A 111 6.88 10.44 -10.34
CA ILE A 111 5.62 11.17 -10.12
C ILE A 111 5.86 12.66 -10.05
N THR A 112 4.83 13.43 -10.38
CA THR A 112 4.91 14.90 -10.39
C THR A 112 5.13 15.45 -8.98
N ASN A 113 5.77 16.61 -8.88
CA ASN A 113 5.96 17.33 -7.60
C ASN A 113 4.63 17.57 -6.88
N LYS A 114 3.53 17.83 -7.62
CA LYS A 114 2.19 17.97 -7.04
C LYS A 114 1.74 16.72 -6.28
N GLN A 115 1.99 15.53 -6.84
CA GLN A 115 1.65 14.27 -6.17
C GLN A 115 2.53 14.03 -4.94
N GLN A 116 3.83 14.35 -5.04
CA GLN A 116 4.75 14.25 -3.90
C GLN A 116 4.33 15.20 -2.77
N LEU A 117 3.94 16.44 -3.10
CA LEU A 117 3.44 17.43 -2.15
C LEU A 117 2.19 16.92 -1.43
N ILE A 118 1.18 16.45 -2.18
CA ILE A 118 -0.05 15.89 -1.60
C ILE A 118 0.28 14.75 -0.62
N ILE A 119 1.17 13.82 -0.99
CA ILE A 119 1.54 12.70 -0.13
C ILE A 119 2.27 13.19 1.13
N ASN A 120 3.23 14.11 0.98
CA ASN A 120 4.00 14.64 2.11
C ASN A 120 3.11 15.41 3.10
N GLU A 121 2.27 16.32 2.63
CA GLU A 121 1.34 17.10 3.46
C GLU A 121 0.33 16.21 4.21
N ASN A 122 0.00 15.05 3.63
CA ASN A 122 -0.98 14.12 4.20
C ASN A 122 -0.36 12.84 4.77
N TYR A 123 0.97 12.78 4.93
CA TYR A 123 1.67 11.54 5.28
C TYR A 123 1.11 10.87 6.53
N ASN A 124 0.94 11.63 7.62
CA ASN A 124 0.41 11.11 8.89
C ASN A 124 -1.03 10.60 8.75
N ILE A 125 -1.85 11.23 7.91
CA ILE A 125 -3.24 10.81 7.64
C ILE A 125 -3.22 9.51 6.84
N ILE A 126 -2.42 9.46 5.78
CA ILE A 126 -2.25 8.27 4.93
C ILE A 126 -1.76 7.10 5.77
N GLN A 127 -0.73 7.30 6.59
CA GLN A 127 -0.17 6.27 7.46
C GLN A 127 -1.23 5.69 8.41
N LYS A 128 -1.97 6.55 9.12
CA LYS A 128 -3.06 6.11 10.01
C LYS A 128 -4.12 5.30 9.27
N GLN A 129 -4.50 5.72 8.07
CA GLN A 129 -5.49 5.01 7.26
C GLN A 129 -5.01 3.66 6.74
N VAL A 130 -3.73 3.56 6.34
CA VAL A 130 -3.13 2.29 5.92
C VAL A 130 -3.07 1.32 7.09
N ILE A 131 -2.66 1.78 8.27
CA ILE A 131 -2.64 0.98 9.50
C ILE A 131 -4.05 0.50 9.85
N GLU A 132 -5.06 1.38 9.81
CA GLU A 132 -6.46 0.98 10.05
C GLU A 132 -6.94 -0.07 9.04
N TYR A 133 -6.60 0.07 7.77
CA TYR A 133 -6.96 -0.90 6.75
C TYR A 133 -6.35 -2.28 7.05
N ILE A 134 -5.08 -2.34 7.45
CA ILE A 134 -4.36 -3.57 7.82
C ILE A 134 -4.97 -4.18 9.09
N ASP A 135 -5.17 -3.40 10.15
CA ASP A 135 -5.74 -3.89 11.41
C ASP A 135 -7.15 -4.46 11.20
N SER A 136 -7.97 -3.77 10.40
CA SER A 136 -9.31 -4.23 10.04
C SER A 136 -9.26 -5.49 9.19
N TYR A 137 -8.32 -5.60 8.25
CA TYR A 137 -8.07 -6.83 7.50
C TYR A 137 -7.72 -7.99 8.44
N VAL A 138 -6.76 -7.82 9.35
CA VAL A 138 -6.33 -8.86 10.31
C VAL A 138 -7.51 -9.34 11.16
N LYS A 139 -8.35 -8.42 11.66
CA LYS A 139 -9.56 -8.78 12.42
C LYS A 139 -10.54 -9.63 11.62
N VAL A 140 -10.68 -9.38 10.32
CA VAL A 140 -11.56 -10.15 9.42
C VAL A 140 -10.93 -11.50 9.06
N ALA A 141 -9.62 -11.52 8.81
CA ALA A 141 -8.86 -12.72 8.48
C ALA A 141 -8.85 -13.73 9.65
N ASN A 142 -8.66 -13.26 10.89
CA ASN A 142 -8.77 -14.09 12.10
C ASN A 142 -10.17 -14.72 12.29
N LYS A 143 -11.18 -14.21 11.60
CA LYS A 143 -12.56 -14.73 11.63
C LYS A 143 -12.90 -15.59 10.42
N ASP A 144 -11.97 -15.78 9.49
CA ASP A 144 -12.15 -16.46 8.21
C ASP A 144 -13.32 -15.88 7.39
N ARG A 145 -13.31 -14.55 7.19
CA ARG A 145 -14.36 -13.82 6.45
C ARG A 145 -13.84 -12.87 5.37
N VAL A 146 -12.58 -13.02 4.93
CA VAL A 146 -11.96 -12.09 3.97
C VAL A 146 -12.71 -12.11 2.64
N ASP A 147 -12.99 -13.31 2.14
CA ASP A 147 -13.75 -13.59 0.92
C ASP A 147 -15.18 -13.00 0.93
N LYS A 148 -15.84 -13.05 2.10
CA LYS A 148 -17.20 -12.55 2.32
C LYS A 148 -17.26 -11.04 2.60
N THR A 149 -16.14 -10.41 2.92
CA THR A 149 -16.09 -8.99 3.27
C THR A 149 -15.74 -8.15 2.05
N ALA A 150 -16.72 -7.41 1.52
CA ALA A 150 -16.58 -6.62 0.29
C ALA A 150 -15.34 -5.71 0.26
N ARG A 151 -14.94 -5.15 1.40
CA ARG A 151 -13.74 -4.30 1.55
C ARG A 151 -12.44 -5.05 1.26
N PHE A 152 -12.38 -6.34 1.60
CA PHE A 152 -11.15 -7.13 1.65
C PHE A 152 -11.09 -8.29 0.66
N ARG A 153 -12.20 -8.64 -0.01
CA ARG A 153 -12.27 -9.78 -0.96
C ARG A 153 -11.22 -9.75 -2.08
N VAL A 154 -10.75 -8.55 -2.46
CA VAL A 154 -9.69 -8.34 -3.48
C VAL A 154 -8.38 -7.83 -2.87
N SER A 155 -8.19 -7.98 -1.56
CA SER A 155 -7.00 -7.49 -0.87
C SER A 155 -5.81 -8.39 -1.14
N SER A 156 -4.66 -7.82 -1.52
CA SER A 156 -3.39 -8.56 -1.65
C SER A 156 -2.84 -9.00 -0.28
N LEU A 157 -3.35 -8.44 0.83
CA LEU A 157 -2.96 -8.84 2.19
C LEU A 157 -3.23 -10.33 2.49
N ILE A 158 -4.09 -10.99 1.69
CA ILE A 158 -4.31 -12.44 1.77
C ILE A 158 -3.04 -13.26 1.61
N ASN A 159 -2.05 -12.73 0.91
CA ASN A 159 -0.76 -13.39 0.70
C ASN A 159 0.21 -13.21 1.87
N PHE A 160 -0.10 -12.34 2.83
CA PHE A 160 0.84 -11.91 3.88
C PHE A 160 0.31 -12.18 5.29
N ASN A 161 -0.53 -13.22 5.44
CA ASN A 161 -1.14 -13.57 6.73
C ASN A 161 -0.08 -13.93 7.79
N SER A 162 1.04 -14.55 7.39
CA SER A 162 2.13 -14.89 8.31
C SER A 162 2.82 -13.64 8.84
N GLU A 163 3.20 -12.72 7.94
CA GLU A 163 3.83 -11.44 8.28
C GLU A 163 2.93 -10.55 9.14
N LEU A 164 1.61 -10.67 8.95
CA LEU A 164 0.60 -9.93 9.70
C LEU A 164 0.13 -10.63 10.99
N ASN A 165 0.71 -11.78 11.35
CA ASN A 165 0.34 -12.58 12.53
C ASN A 165 -1.16 -12.95 12.57
N VAL A 166 -1.74 -13.25 11.42
CA VAL A 166 -3.12 -13.76 11.33
C VAL A 166 -3.15 -15.20 11.86
N ARG A 167 -4.02 -15.44 12.84
CA ARG A 167 -4.31 -16.74 13.43
C ARG A 167 -5.28 -17.48 12.52
N LEU A 168 -4.75 -18.15 11.52
CA LEU A 168 -5.55 -19.05 10.70
C LEU A 168 -6.05 -20.20 11.58
N LYS A 169 -7.33 -20.55 11.45
CA LYS A 169 -7.84 -21.78 12.07
C LYS A 169 -7.16 -22.94 11.37
N THR A 170 -6.42 -23.74 12.11
CA THR A 170 -5.97 -25.05 11.62
C THR A 170 -7.21 -25.87 11.24
N PRO A 171 -7.18 -26.62 10.13
CA PRO A 171 -8.24 -27.54 9.77
C PRO A 171 -8.57 -28.54 10.88
#